data_AF-A0A0S4LFZ9-F1
#
_entry.id   AF-A0A0S4LFZ9-F1
#
_cell.length_a   1.000
_cell.length_b   1.000
_cell.length_c   1.000
_cell.angle_alpha   90.00
_cell.angle_beta   90.00
_cell.angle_gamma   90.00
#
_symmetry.space_group_name_H-M   'P 1'
#
loop_
_entity.id
_entity.type
_entity.pdbx_description
1 polymer ?
#
loop_
_entity_poly.entity_id
_entity_poly.type
_entity_poly.pdbx_seq_one_letter_code
_entity_poly.pdbx_strand_id
1 'polypeptide(L)'
;MLKQYLLTISVLLDVPYTGEDETGKQELLGGFFQNIALTASSTSQARALADAAVNEGSIDWDNSTEAQINLETFDVEISRQCKEPGLEGVWYVGPKFLYEADEGQA
;
A
#
# COMPACT_ATOMS: atom_id res chain seq x y z
N MET A 1 -19.64 -5.18 11.87
CA MET A 1 -19.47 -3.71 11.96
C MET A 1 -18.28 -3.35 11.09
N LEU A 2 -18.41 -2.36 10.23
CA LEU A 2 -17.30 -1.89 9.39
C LEU A 2 -16.34 -1.02 10.21
N LYS A 3 -15.06 -1.09 9.86
CA LYS A 3 -13.94 -0.40 10.51
C LYS A 3 -13.05 0.20 9.43
N GLN A 4 -12.35 1.27 9.77
CA GLN A 4 -11.37 1.90 8.88
C GLN A 4 -9.98 1.38 9.21
N TYR A 5 -9.21 1.13 8.17
CA TYR A 5 -7.84 0.63 8.26
C TYR A 5 -6.92 1.51 7.44
N LEU A 6 -5.68 1.64 7.91
CA LEU A 6 -4.54 2.07 7.13
C LEU A 6 -3.58 0.90 7.02
N LEU A 7 -3.23 0.54 5.80
CA LEU A 7 -2.21 -0.44 5.49
C LEU A 7 -1.03 0.27 4.84
N THR A 8 0.18 0.04 5.35
CA THR A 8 1.41 0.35 4.62
C THR A 8 1.88 -0.95 4.01
N ILE A 9 1.66 -1.11 2.71
CA ILE A 9 1.96 -2.33 1.97
C ILE A 9 3.35 -2.26 1.35
N SER A 10 4.06 -3.39 1.37
CA SER A 10 5.26 -3.64 0.58
C SER A 10 4.86 -4.45 -0.65
N VAL A 11 5.11 -3.95 -1.85
CA VAL A 11 4.78 -4.63 -3.10
C VAL A 11 6.06 -5.04 -3.80
N LEU A 12 6.20 -6.34 -4.07
CA LEU A 12 7.22 -6.91 -4.94
C LEU A 12 6.70 -6.86 -6.38
N LEU A 13 7.41 -6.17 -7.26
CA LEU A 13 7.02 -6.05 -8.67
C LEU A 13 7.20 -7.37 -9.41
N ASP A 14 6.24 -7.74 -10.26
CA ASP A 14 6.37 -8.93 -11.12
C ASP A 14 7.49 -8.75 -12.16
N VAL A 15 7.70 -7.51 -12.59
CA VAL A 15 8.76 -7.10 -13.52
C VAL A 15 9.49 -5.91 -12.92
N PRO A 16 10.80 -6.03 -12.60
CA PRO A 16 11.59 -4.92 -12.10
C PRO A 16 11.58 -3.72 -13.05
N TYR A 17 11.47 -2.53 -12.49
CA TYR A 17 11.56 -1.29 -13.26
C TYR A 17 13.02 -0.82 -13.30
N THR A 18 13.47 -0.27 -14.43
CA THR A 18 14.78 0.40 -14.49
C THR A 18 14.59 1.90 -14.30
N GLY A 19 15.01 2.42 -13.16
CA GLY A 19 15.03 3.84 -12.83
C GLY A 19 16.41 4.46 -13.05
N GLU A 20 16.47 5.79 -12.99
CA GLU A 20 17.72 6.55 -12.96
C GLU A 20 17.82 7.21 -11.58
N ASP A 21 18.95 7.01 -10.90
CA ASP A 21 19.23 7.64 -9.61
C ASP A 21 19.60 9.13 -9.76
N GLU A 22 19.87 9.82 -8.65
CA GLU A 22 20.29 11.24 -8.67
C GLU A 22 21.65 11.48 -9.37
N THR A 23 22.42 10.42 -9.63
CA THR A 23 23.74 10.46 -10.26
C THR A 23 23.70 10.13 -11.76
N GLY A 24 22.55 9.74 -12.30
CA GLY A 24 22.38 9.29 -13.68
C GLY A 24 22.66 7.79 -13.89
N LYS A 25 22.86 7.02 -12.81
CA LYS A 25 23.08 5.58 -12.85
C LYS A 25 21.73 4.85 -12.95
N GLN A 26 21.69 3.81 -13.77
CA GLN A 26 20.53 2.94 -13.87
C GLN A 26 20.44 2.04 -12.64
N GLU A 27 19.28 2.00 -12.00
CA GLU A 27 18.97 1.14 -10.85
C GLU A 27 17.77 0.25 -11.16
N LEU A 28 17.85 -1.01 -10.73
CA LEU A 28 16.75 -1.95 -10.80
C LEU A 28 15.90 -1.81 -9.53
N LEU A 29 14.66 -1.36 -9.71
CA LEU A 29 13.70 -1.21 -8.63
C LEU A 29 12.86 -2.50 -8.56
N GLY A 30 12.93 -3.18 -7.42
CA GLY A 30 12.28 -4.47 -7.20
C GLY A 30 10.90 -4.36 -6.56
N GLY A 31 10.55 -3.21 -6.00
CA GLY A 31 9.30 -3.02 -5.30
C GLY A 31 9.00 -1.59 -4.91
N PHE A 32 7.90 -1.42 -4.18
CA PHE A 32 7.54 -0.14 -3.58
C PHE A 32 6.77 -0.31 -2.27
N PHE A 33 6.87 0.70 -1.40
CA PHE A 33 5.92 0.90 -0.32
C PHE A 33 4.78 1.81 -0.74
N GLN A 34 3.56 1.52 -0.28
CA GLN A 34 2.40 2.37 -0.53
C GLN A 34 1.44 2.32 0.65
N ASN A 35 0.86 3.48 0.97
CA ASN A 35 -0.22 3.55 1.95
C ASN A 35 -1.56 3.34 1.24
N ILE A 36 -2.37 2.41 1.74
CA ILE A 36 -3.75 2.18 1.31
C ILE A 36 -4.66 2.35 2.52
N ALA A 37 -5.67 3.21 2.42
CA ALA A 37 -6.70 3.31 3.43
C ALA A 37 -8.06 2.84 2.87
N LEU A 38 -8.74 2.05 3.69
CA LEU A 38 -9.92 1.29 3.27
C LEU A 38 -10.88 1.07 4.43
N THR A 39 -12.11 0.73 4.10
CA THR A 39 -13.14 0.30 5.05
C THR A 39 -13.40 -1.19 4.86
N ALA A 40 -13.33 -1.96 5.94
CA ALA A 40 -13.56 -3.40 5.93
C ALA A 40 -14.19 -3.90 7.23
N SER A 41 -14.80 -5.08 7.20
CA SER A 41 -15.38 -5.75 8.37
C SER A 41 -14.34 -6.45 9.25
N SER A 42 -13.16 -6.76 8.71
CA SER A 42 -12.07 -7.46 9.40
C SER A 42 -10.71 -7.15 8.75
N THR A 43 -9.61 -7.47 9.46
CA THR A 43 -8.25 -7.37 8.92
C THR A 43 -8.04 -8.27 7.70
N SER A 44 -8.58 -9.50 7.72
CA SER A 44 -8.47 -10.42 6.57
C SER A 44 -9.14 -9.86 5.32
N GLN A 45 -10.29 -9.18 5.47
CA GLN A 45 -10.95 -8.51 4.35
C GLN A 45 -10.20 -7.25 3.92
N ALA A 46 -9.60 -6.52 4.86
CA ALA A 46 -8.73 -5.38 4.54
C ALA A 46 -7.57 -5.80 3.64
N ARG A 47 -6.90 -6.92 3.95
CA ARG A 47 -5.85 -7.50 3.11
C ARG A 47 -6.37 -7.86 1.72
N ALA A 48 -7.49 -8.59 1.65
CA ALA A 48 -8.08 -8.97 0.36
C ALA A 48 -8.46 -7.76 -0.53
N LEU A 49 -8.94 -6.67 0.07
CA LEU A 49 -9.22 -5.42 -0.67
C LEU A 49 -7.93 -4.72 -1.14
N ALA A 50 -6.87 -4.75 -0.34
CA ALA A 50 -5.57 -4.21 -0.72
C ALA A 50 -4.91 -5.05 -1.83
N ASP A 51 -4.94 -6.38 -1.74
CA ASP A 51 -4.47 -7.30 -2.77
C ASP A 51 -5.18 -7.02 -4.11
N ALA A 52 -6.50 -6.82 -4.09
CA ALA A 52 -7.28 -6.49 -5.29
C ALA A 52 -7.00 -5.08 -5.86
N ALA A 53 -6.40 -4.18 -5.07
CA ALA A 53 -6.05 -2.83 -5.52
C ALA A 53 -4.65 -2.76 -6.16
N VAL A 54 -3.78 -3.73 -5.90
CA VAL A 54 -2.43 -3.82 -6.47
C VAL A 54 -2.48 -4.60 -7.79
N ASN A 55 -1.97 -4.01 -8.87
CA ASN A 55 -2.00 -4.61 -10.22
C ASN A 55 -0.61 -4.93 -10.81
N GLU A 56 0.47 -4.49 -10.17
CA GLU A 56 1.83 -4.50 -10.75
C GLU A 56 2.75 -5.55 -10.09
N GLY A 57 2.22 -6.31 -9.14
CA GLY A 57 3.00 -7.23 -8.34
C GLY A 57 2.20 -7.85 -7.21
N SER A 58 2.91 -8.43 -6.26
CA SER A 58 2.33 -9.12 -5.10
C SER A 58 2.68 -8.38 -3.81
N ILE A 59 1.73 -8.30 -2.88
CA ILE A 59 1.99 -7.72 -1.56
C ILE A 59 2.78 -8.72 -0.72
N ASP A 60 3.95 -8.29 -0.24
CA ASP A 60 4.69 -8.98 0.80
C ASP A 60 4.13 -8.60 2.17
N TRP A 61 3.23 -9.44 2.67
CA TRP A 61 2.56 -9.22 3.95
C TRP A 61 3.50 -9.33 5.16
N ASP A 62 4.66 -9.97 5.05
CA ASP A 62 5.63 -10.08 6.15
C ASP A 62 6.37 -8.75 6.36
N ASN A 63 6.50 -7.94 5.30
CA ASN A 63 7.08 -6.59 5.33
C ASN A 63 6.02 -5.47 5.28
N SER A 64 4.74 -5.82 5.40
CA SER A 64 3.63 -4.85 5.43
C SER A 64 3.11 -4.62 6.84
N THR A 65 2.45 -3.49 7.07
CA THR A 65 1.78 -3.19 8.34
C THR A 65 0.30 -2.87 8.13
N GLU A 66 -0.50 -3.15 9.14
CA GLU A 66 -1.94 -2.92 9.14
C GLU A 66 -2.40 -2.41 10.49
N ALA A 67 -3.10 -1.27 10.49
CA ALA A 67 -3.63 -0.66 11.70
C ALA A 67 -5.09 -0.27 11.50
N GLN A 68 -5.94 -0.61 12.47
CA GLN A 68 -7.26 -0.01 12.55
C GLN A 68 -7.09 1.47 12.95
N ILE A 69 -7.74 2.38 12.23
CA ILE A 69 -7.67 3.82 12.47
C ILE A 69 -9.03 4.37 12.92
N ASN A 70 -9.01 5.56 13.51
CA ASN A 70 -10.20 6.37 13.77
C ASN A 70 -10.11 7.66 12.94
N LEU A 71 -11.07 7.87 12.04
CA LEU A 71 -11.10 9.02 11.12
C LEU A 71 -11.14 10.39 11.83
N GLU A 72 -11.62 10.45 13.08
CA GLU A 72 -11.70 11.71 13.84
C GLU A 72 -10.34 12.14 14.41
N THR A 73 -9.46 11.18 14.69
CA THR A 73 -8.18 11.41 15.39
C THR A 73 -6.96 11.10 14.53
N PHE A 74 -7.15 10.42 13.40
CA PHE A 74 -6.09 10.10 12.46
C PHE A 74 -5.72 11.32 11.60
N ASP A 75 -4.69 11.16 10.76
CA ASP A 75 -4.25 12.18 9.81
C ASP A 75 -5.43 12.80 9.05
N VAL A 76 -5.59 14.12 9.17
CA VAL A 76 -6.75 14.84 8.65
C VAL A 76 -6.75 14.90 7.12
N GLU A 77 -5.58 14.89 6.48
CA GLU A 77 -5.47 14.99 5.03
C GLU A 77 -5.88 13.67 4.37
N ILE A 78 -5.42 12.55 4.93
CA ILE A 78 -5.85 11.21 4.49
C ILE A 78 -7.34 11.00 4.82
N SER A 79 -7.75 11.27 6.06
CA SER A 79 -9.13 10.99 6.52
C SER A 79 -10.20 11.75 5.72
N ARG A 80 -9.89 12.96 5.23
CA ARG A 80 -10.80 13.76 4.36
C ARG A 80 -11.11 13.10 3.01
N GLN A 81 -10.32 12.12 2.59
CA GLN A 81 -10.56 11.37 1.35
C GLN A 81 -11.65 10.30 1.54
N CYS A 82 -11.91 9.85 2.77
CA CYS A 82 -13.00 8.94 3.07
C CYS A 82 -14.36 9.67 2.99
N LYS A 83 -15.07 9.56 1.85
CA LYS A 83 -16.38 10.19 1.66
C LYS A 83 -17.53 9.39 2.27
N GLU A 84 -17.40 8.07 2.28
CA GLU A 84 -18.45 7.14 2.70
C GLU A 84 -17.87 6.10 3.69
N PRO A 85 -17.66 6.45 4.96
CA PRO A 85 -17.03 5.56 5.94
C PRO A 85 -17.85 4.30 6.28
N GLY A 86 -19.14 4.28 5.91
CA GLY A 86 -20.02 3.12 6.04
C GLY A 86 -20.07 2.22 4.81
N LEU A 87 -19.33 2.53 3.73
CA LEU A 87 -19.21 1.68 2.54
C LEU A 87 -17.90 0.90 2.63
N GLU A 88 -17.96 -0.40 2.34
CA GLU A 88 -16.77 -1.24 2.18
C GLU A 88 -16.00 -0.84 0.92
N GLY A 89 -14.67 -0.82 1.00
CA GLY A 89 -13.80 -0.59 -0.14
C GLY A 89 -12.59 0.27 0.16
N VAL A 90 -11.70 0.36 -0.83
CA VAL A 90 -10.54 1.26 -0.81
C VAL A 90 -11.01 2.68 -1.13
N TRP A 91 -10.62 3.64 -0.30
CA TRP A 91 -10.99 5.05 -0.48
C TRP A 91 -9.78 5.99 -0.51
N TYR A 92 -8.57 5.47 -0.27
CA TYR A 92 -7.31 6.21 -0.43
C TYR A 92 -6.20 5.28 -0.89
N VAL A 93 -5.43 5.75 -1.88
CA VAL A 93 -4.20 5.12 -2.35
C VAL A 93 -3.15 6.23 -2.42
N GLY A 94 -2.10 6.10 -1.61
CA GLY A 94 -1.03 7.08 -1.51
C GLY A 94 -0.03 7.00 -2.67
N PRO A 95 0.98 7.89 -2.68
CA PRO A 95 2.11 7.79 -3.61
C PRO A 95 2.90 6.50 -3.36
N LYS A 96 3.58 6.02 -4.41
CA LYS A 96 4.52 4.90 -4.33
C LYS A 96 5.90 5.40 -3.94
N PHE A 97 6.54 4.68 -3.03
CA PHE A 97 7.93 4.88 -2.66
C PHE A 97 8.73 3.66 -3.11
N LEU A 98 9.39 3.80 -4.26
CA LEU A 98 10.14 2.71 -4.89
C LEU A 98 11.40 2.37 -4.08
N TYR A 99 11.78 1.10 -4.10
CA TYR A 99 13.03 0.62 -3.52
C TYR A 99 13.77 -0.34 -4.46
N GLU A 100 15.09 -0.41 -4.31
CA GLU A 100 15.98 -1.25 -5.12
C GLU A 100 15.66 -2.74 -4.95
N ALA A 101 15.84 -3.51 -6.03
CA ALA A 101 15.75 -4.96 -5.97
C ALA A 101 16.90 -5.50 -5.10
N ASP A 102 16.58 -6.31 -4.09
CA ASP A 102 17.60 -7.00 -3.29
C ASP A 102 18.43 -7.92 -4.22
N GLU A 103 19.75 -7.75 -4.26
CA GLU A 103 20.66 -8.52 -5.13
C GLU A 103 20.77 -10.03 -4.77
N GLY A 104 19.86 -10.56 -3.94
CA GLY A 104 19.97 -11.85 -3.26
C GLY A 104 19.05 -12.98 -3.76
N GLN A 105 18.25 -12.78 -4.80
CA GLN A 105 17.42 -13.86 -5.38
C GLN A 105 17.58 -13.93 -6.90
N ALA A 106 18.68 -14.55 -7.33
CA ALA A 106 18.87 -15.09 -8.68
C ALA A 106 19.00 -16.62 -8.61
#